data_AF-A0A396KE98-F1
#
_entry.id   AF-A0A396KE98-F1
#
_cell.length_a   1.000
_cell.length_b   1.000
_cell.length_c   1.000
_cell.angle_alpha   90.00
_cell.angle_beta   90.00
_cell.angle_gamma   90.00
#
_symmetry.space_group_name_H-M   'P 1'
#
loop_
_entity.id
_entity.type
_entity.pdbx_description
1 polymer ?
#
loop_
_entity_poly.entity_id
_entity_poly.type
_entity_poly.pdbx_seq_one_letter_code
_entity_poly.pdbx_strand_id
1 'polypeptide(L)'
;MTGHMRKNFLNDLVFRTRLIGFEYHLDSKRELMQGKSVFGYKVFGPGWLCENSSLRDVDSRDGEIIVYGFGMDFYKSLTECFKYYDFDNNNRVAEVVASQNIKTEGDRSFADEIYIIREIPWDEVERIVNAEKNHPDDENGDECDSEGINIGEYNTGRYNTGDLNVGNRNQGTCNVGDMNRGHENVGNCNRGNFNTGNKNNGSWNTGESNTGGFNTGNGNKGMGNSGNWNVGSYNIGDWNQTSYSTGAFNTEMPKITLFNKPSNMTGLEWKMSAAKVILDTIPVRGNEWIPKKYMTETEKKEHPTYKTEGGFLKSFRRLENAQRWWNELPDEDKQEIKGIPNFDADIFFQCTGIRVD
;
A
#
# COMPACT_ATOMS: atom_id res chain seq x y z
N MET A 1 7.77 29.32 31.21
CA MET A 1 8.04 27.87 31.16
C MET A 1 8.03 27.28 32.57
N THR A 2 6.87 26.98 33.16
CA THR A 2 6.77 26.23 34.44
C THR A 2 5.35 25.72 34.78
N GLY A 3 4.35 25.86 33.90
CA GLY A 3 2.96 25.45 34.18
C GLY A 3 2.47 24.16 33.50
N HIS A 4 3.13 23.71 32.42
CA HIS A 4 2.64 22.59 31.59
C HIS A 4 3.30 21.23 31.86
N MET A 5 4.44 21.19 32.58
CA MET A 5 5.13 19.93 32.89
C MET A 5 4.67 19.24 34.19
N ARG A 6 3.89 19.91 35.06
CA ARG A 6 3.38 19.29 36.30
C ARG A 6 2.06 18.53 36.14
N LYS A 7 1.28 18.75 35.07
CA LYS A 7 0.02 18.02 34.84
C LYS A 7 0.24 16.60 34.32
N ASN A 8 1.33 16.35 33.61
CA ASN A 8 1.58 15.02 33.03
C ASN A 8 2.13 14.01 34.05
N PHE A 9 2.85 14.45 35.08
CA PHE A 9 3.36 13.53 36.12
C PHE A 9 2.30 13.12 37.16
N LEU A 10 1.31 13.98 37.45
CA LEU A 10 0.22 13.66 38.37
C LEU A 10 -0.83 12.73 37.73
N ASN A 11 -1.11 12.88 36.43
CA ASN A 11 -2.02 11.97 35.72
C ASN A 11 -1.43 10.56 35.58
N ASP A 12 -0.11 10.44 35.38
CA ASP A 12 0.56 9.15 35.21
C ASP A 12 0.70 8.37 36.54
N LEU A 13 0.85 9.09 37.67
CA LEU A 13 0.87 8.48 39.00
C LEU A 13 -0.54 8.07 39.47
N VAL A 14 -1.59 8.83 39.13
CA VAL A 14 -2.99 8.45 39.40
C VAL A 14 -3.43 7.27 38.52
N PHE A 15 -2.93 7.15 37.30
CA PHE A 15 -3.14 5.97 36.43
C PHE A 15 -2.46 4.72 36.99
N ARG A 16 -1.19 4.82 37.42
CA ARG A 16 -0.46 3.68 37.98
C ARG A 16 -0.96 3.23 39.35
N THR A 17 -1.46 4.14 40.19
CA THR A 17 -2.03 3.76 41.50
C THR A 17 -3.44 3.18 41.36
N ARG A 18 -4.19 3.54 40.31
CA ARG A 18 -5.49 2.92 39.99
C ARG A 18 -5.35 1.52 39.38
N LEU A 19 -4.29 1.23 38.62
CA LEU A 19 -4.06 -0.13 38.08
C LEU A 19 -3.72 -1.15 39.17
N ILE A 20 -2.91 -0.78 40.18
CA ILE A 20 -2.50 -1.70 41.25
C ILE A 20 -3.67 -2.01 42.21
N GLY A 21 -4.60 -1.06 42.40
CA GLY A 21 -5.85 -1.31 43.14
C GLY A 21 -6.89 -2.12 42.35
N PHE A 22 -6.84 -2.10 41.02
CA PHE A 22 -7.75 -2.85 40.15
C PHE A 22 -7.33 -4.33 40.00
N GLU A 23 -6.02 -4.62 39.99
CA GLU A 23 -5.53 -6.01 39.99
C GLU A 23 -5.86 -6.75 41.29
N TYR A 24 -5.75 -6.10 42.46
CA TYR A 24 -6.08 -6.74 43.75
C TYR A 24 -7.59 -7.02 43.96
N HIS A 25 -8.49 -6.24 43.35
CA HIS A 25 -9.94 -6.49 43.43
C HIS A 25 -10.42 -7.53 42.40
N LEU A 26 -9.67 -7.75 41.32
CA LEU A 26 -9.95 -8.77 40.31
C LEU A 26 -9.37 -10.14 40.68
N ASP A 27 -8.22 -10.21 41.37
CA ASP A 27 -7.63 -11.49 41.77
C ASP A 27 -8.42 -12.19 42.90
N SER A 28 -8.97 -11.43 43.85
CA SER A 28 -9.81 -11.99 44.92
C SER A 28 -11.20 -12.45 44.46
N LYS A 29 -11.67 -12.02 43.27
CA LYS A 29 -12.92 -12.51 42.65
C LYS A 29 -12.70 -13.53 41.54
N ARG A 30 -11.51 -13.61 40.94
CA ARG A 30 -11.16 -14.68 39.98
C ARG A 30 -11.04 -16.05 40.65
N GLU A 31 -10.59 -16.12 41.90
CA GLU A 31 -10.50 -17.40 42.63
C GLU A 31 -11.86 -17.98 43.07
N LEU A 32 -12.96 -17.21 43.02
CA LEU A 32 -14.32 -17.69 43.33
C LEU A 32 -15.10 -18.22 42.11
N MET A 33 -14.54 -18.16 40.89
CA MET A 33 -15.27 -18.42 39.63
C MET A 33 -14.78 -19.68 38.91
N GLN A 34 -14.54 -20.77 39.64
CA GLN A 34 -14.29 -22.10 39.06
C GLN A 34 -15.63 -22.80 38.74
N GLY A 35 -16.29 -22.39 37.64
CA GLY A 35 -17.42 -23.11 37.08
C GLY A 35 -18.39 -22.25 36.26
N LYS A 36 -18.40 -22.43 34.93
CA LYS A 36 -19.38 -21.95 33.93
C LYS A 36 -20.03 -20.58 34.20
N SER A 37 -19.23 -19.54 34.35
CA SER A 37 -19.71 -18.16 34.33
C SER A 37 -19.98 -17.71 32.89
N VAL A 38 -21.11 -17.05 32.62
CA VAL A 38 -21.45 -16.51 31.29
C VAL A 38 -21.48 -15.00 31.37
N PHE A 39 -20.64 -14.36 30.55
CA PHE A 39 -20.61 -12.91 30.38
C PHE A 39 -21.67 -12.45 29.38
N GLY A 40 -22.20 -11.26 29.60
CA GLY A 40 -23.11 -10.63 28.65
C GLY A 40 -23.47 -9.21 29.05
N TYR A 41 -24.54 -8.72 28.44
CA TYR A 41 -25.04 -7.37 28.59
C TYR A 41 -26.48 -7.37 29.05
N LYS A 42 -26.86 -6.37 29.85
CA LYS A 42 -28.25 -6.12 30.26
C LYS A 42 -28.59 -4.65 30.14
N VAL A 43 -29.80 -4.40 29.63
CA VAL A 43 -30.40 -3.06 29.58
C VAL A 43 -31.38 -2.92 30.74
N PHE A 44 -31.31 -1.77 31.42
CA PHE A 44 -32.19 -1.37 32.51
C PHE A 44 -32.92 -0.09 32.12
N GLY A 45 -34.13 0.08 32.65
CA GLY A 45 -34.92 1.28 32.41
C GLY A 45 -34.33 2.55 33.04
N PRO A 46 -34.83 3.74 32.66
CA PRO A 46 -34.21 5.03 32.99
C PRO A 46 -34.10 5.36 34.48
N GLY A 47 -34.90 4.71 35.33
CA GLY A 47 -34.89 4.91 36.78
C GLY A 47 -33.87 4.05 37.55
N TRP A 48 -33.09 3.20 36.88
CA TRP A 48 -32.13 2.33 37.56
C TRP A 48 -30.89 3.11 37.99
N LEU A 49 -30.41 2.86 39.22
CA LEU A 49 -29.16 3.39 39.78
C LEU A 49 -28.23 2.21 40.09
N CYS A 50 -26.96 2.29 39.66
CA CYS A 50 -25.94 1.25 39.85
C CYS A 50 -25.45 1.21 41.31
N GLU A 51 -26.35 0.88 42.24
CA GLU A 51 -26.05 0.82 43.68
C GLU A 51 -25.92 -0.62 44.18
N ASN A 52 -26.50 -1.60 43.48
CA ASN A 52 -26.44 -3.02 43.84
C ASN A 52 -25.48 -3.79 42.92
N SER A 53 -24.43 -4.38 43.50
CA SER A 53 -23.40 -5.15 42.77
C SER A 53 -23.86 -6.55 42.33
N SER A 54 -25.01 -7.01 42.82
CA SER A 54 -25.73 -8.18 42.31
C SER A 54 -27.23 -7.95 42.33
N LEU A 55 -27.93 -8.61 41.40
CA LEU A 55 -29.38 -8.59 41.30
C LEU A 55 -29.88 -10.04 41.31
N ARG A 56 -30.90 -10.29 42.14
CA ARG A 56 -31.56 -11.60 42.28
C ARG A 56 -33.03 -11.47 41.91
N ASP A 57 -33.51 -12.42 41.13
CA ASP A 57 -34.95 -12.59 40.96
C ASP A 57 -35.52 -13.44 42.12
N VAL A 58 -36.62 -12.98 42.71
CA VAL A 58 -37.18 -13.55 43.95
C VAL A 58 -38.28 -14.58 43.65
N ASP A 59 -38.69 -14.74 42.39
CA ASP A 59 -39.83 -15.58 41.99
C ASP A 59 -39.44 -17.02 41.57
N SER A 60 -38.20 -17.45 41.85
CA SER A 60 -37.69 -18.79 41.56
C SER A 60 -38.32 -19.86 42.47
N ARG A 61 -39.51 -20.34 42.11
CA ARG A 61 -40.08 -21.54 42.72
C ARG A 61 -39.35 -22.78 42.23
N ASP A 62 -38.73 -23.50 43.17
CA ASP A 62 -38.19 -24.86 43.02
C ASP A 62 -37.26 -25.11 41.82
N GLY A 63 -36.35 -24.17 41.55
CA GLY A 63 -35.18 -24.40 40.68
C GLY A 63 -35.48 -24.55 39.18
N GLU A 64 -36.68 -24.17 38.73
CA GLU A 64 -37.05 -24.19 37.31
C GLU A 64 -37.27 -22.76 36.79
N ILE A 65 -36.48 -22.35 35.78
CA ILE A 65 -36.57 -21.01 35.18
C ILE A 65 -37.81 -20.94 34.29
N ILE A 66 -38.81 -20.15 34.70
CA ILE A 66 -40.03 -19.89 33.93
C ILE A 66 -39.72 -18.82 32.87
N VAL A 67 -39.73 -19.22 31.59
CA VAL A 67 -39.31 -18.35 30.47
C VAL A 67 -40.40 -17.38 29.98
N TYR A 68 -41.53 -17.30 30.69
CA TYR A 68 -42.60 -16.35 30.38
C TYR A 68 -43.04 -15.61 31.64
N GLY A 69 -42.42 -14.45 31.85
CA GLY A 69 -42.73 -13.53 32.93
C GLY A 69 -41.69 -13.58 34.06
N PHE A 70 -40.92 -12.49 34.16
CA PHE A 70 -40.15 -12.03 35.33
C PHE A 70 -38.68 -12.46 35.51
N GLY A 71 -38.13 -13.42 34.74
CA GLY A 71 -36.70 -13.77 34.82
C GLY A 71 -35.74 -12.64 34.39
N MET A 72 -34.60 -12.48 35.09
CA MET A 72 -33.54 -11.54 34.70
C MET A 72 -32.80 -12.01 33.45
N ASP A 73 -33.23 -11.47 32.31
CA ASP A 73 -32.61 -11.70 31.02
C ASP A 73 -31.31 -10.91 30.82
N PHE A 74 -30.38 -11.50 30.08
CA PHE A 74 -29.16 -10.88 29.60
C PHE A 74 -28.76 -11.49 28.25
N TYR A 75 -27.89 -10.80 27.51
CA TYR A 75 -27.61 -11.09 26.10
C TYR A 75 -26.11 -11.20 25.85
N LYS A 76 -25.70 -11.89 24.79
CA LYS A 76 -24.27 -12.05 24.50
C LYS A 76 -23.66 -10.81 23.86
N SER A 77 -24.49 -10.00 23.19
CA SER A 77 -24.10 -8.75 22.54
C SER A 77 -25.08 -7.63 22.85
N LEU A 78 -24.65 -6.37 22.71
CA LEU A 78 -25.55 -5.23 22.87
C LEU A 78 -26.59 -5.16 21.73
N THR A 79 -26.19 -5.57 20.53
CA THR A 79 -27.09 -5.66 19.38
C THR A 79 -28.25 -6.63 19.64
N GLU A 80 -28.01 -7.73 20.35
CA GLU A 80 -29.06 -8.64 20.80
C GLU A 80 -29.95 -8.03 21.89
N CYS A 81 -29.40 -7.24 22.82
CA CYS A 81 -30.22 -6.50 23.80
C CYS A 81 -31.24 -5.61 23.07
N PHE A 82 -30.78 -4.83 22.11
CA PHE A 82 -31.62 -3.84 21.41
C PHE A 82 -32.57 -4.45 20.36
N LYS A 83 -32.67 -5.78 20.26
CA LYS A 83 -33.80 -6.46 19.61
C LYS A 83 -35.07 -6.45 20.49
N TYR A 84 -34.90 -6.34 21.80
CA TYR A 84 -35.99 -6.45 22.80
C TYR A 84 -36.16 -5.19 23.65
N TYR A 85 -35.19 -4.28 23.63
CA TYR A 85 -35.24 -2.98 24.28
C TYR A 85 -35.07 -1.85 23.28
N ASP A 86 -35.72 -0.72 23.53
CA ASP A 86 -35.56 0.48 22.71
C ASP A 86 -34.13 1.03 22.79
N PHE A 87 -33.55 1.42 21.65
CA PHE A 87 -32.24 2.08 21.59
C PHE A 87 -32.37 3.56 21.99
N ASP A 88 -32.59 3.80 23.28
CA ASP A 88 -32.84 5.11 23.88
C ASP A 88 -31.74 5.45 24.89
N ASN A 89 -31.17 6.65 24.78
CA ASN A 89 -30.10 7.12 25.69
C ASN A 89 -30.55 7.38 27.12
N ASN A 90 -31.85 7.32 27.38
CA ASN A 90 -32.40 7.27 28.73
C ASN A 90 -32.24 5.89 29.37
N ASN A 91 -32.01 4.83 28.59
CA ASN A 91 -31.74 3.50 29.11
C ASN A 91 -30.33 3.40 29.69
N ARG A 92 -30.18 2.50 30.66
CA ARG A 92 -28.93 2.23 31.36
C ARG A 92 -28.41 0.86 30.94
N VAL A 93 -27.14 0.75 30.57
CA VAL A 93 -26.59 -0.50 30.04
C VAL A 93 -25.45 -0.98 30.93
N ALA A 94 -25.39 -2.27 31.23
CA ALA A 94 -24.30 -2.84 32.02
C ALA A 94 -23.73 -4.11 31.42
N GLU A 95 -22.43 -4.31 31.66
CA GLU A 95 -21.79 -5.62 31.55
C GLU A 95 -22.14 -6.43 32.78
N VAL A 96 -22.55 -7.67 32.56
CA VAL A 96 -22.99 -8.59 33.62
C VAL A 96 -22.33 -9.95 33.49
N VAL A 97 -22.25 -10.66 34.61
CA VAL A 97 -21.86 -12.07 34.64
C VAL A 97 -22.90 -12.87 35.42
N ALA A 98 -23.38 -13.96 34.83
CA ALA A 98 -24.20 -14.96 35.49
C ALA A 98 -23.33 -16.15 35.89
N SER A 99 -23.53 -16.70 37.10
CA SER A 99 -22.70 -17.81 37.62
C SER A 99 -23.47 -19.08 38.01
N GLN A 100 -24.81 -19.01 38.11
CA GLN A 100 -25.66 -20.13 38.54
C GLN A 100 -26.98 -20.14 37.77
N ASN A 101 -27.53 -21.34 37.55
CA ASN A 101 -28.85 -21.58 36.92
C ASN A 101 -29.08 -20.73 35.66
N ILE A 102 -28.34 -21.04 34.58
CA ILE A 102 -28.40 -20.28 33.33
C ILE A 102 -29.13 -21.10 32.26
N LYS A 103 -30.17 -20.53 31.66
CA LYS A 103 -30.87 -21.11 30.50
C LYS A 103 -30.77 -20.14 29.32
N THR A 104 -30.46 -20.64 28.13
CA THR A 104 -30.39 -19.83 26.90
C THR A 104 -31.40 -20.33 25.88
N GLU A 105 -32.24 -19.44 25.37
CA GLU A 105 -33.23 -19.71 24.33
C GLU A 105 -33.07 -18.69 23.20
N GLY A 106 -32.55 -19.13 22.05
CA GLY A 106 -32.17 -18.25 20.95
C GLY A 106 -31.10 -17.25 21.39
N ASP A 107 -31.39 -15.96 21.19
CA ASP A 107 -30.49 -14.83 21.51
C ASP A 107 -30.60 -14.35 22.97
N ARG A 108 -31.46 -14.98 23.79
CA ARG A 108 -31.71 -14.58 25.18
C ARG A 108 -31.15 -15.59 26.17
N SER A 109 -30.45 -15.10 27.19
CA SER A 109 -30.04 -15.89 28.35
C SER A 109 -30.77 -15.42 29.60
N PHE A 110 -31.14 -16.34 30.48
CA PHE A 110 -31.83 -16.09 31.73
C PHE A 110 -31.03 -16.70 32.87
N ALA A 111 -30.94 -15.98 34.00
CA ALA A 111 -30.29 -16.47 35.22
C ALA A 111 -31.02 -16.00 36.48
N ASP A 112 -30.93 -16.80 37.55
CA ASP A 112 -31.50 -16.46 38.87
C ASP A 112 -30.76 -15.28 39.53
N GLU A 113 -29.46 -15.17 39.26
CA GLU A 113 -28.61 -14.10 39.78
C GLU A 113 -27.60 -13.64 38.71
N ILE A 114 -27.51 -12.32 38.54
CA ILE A 114 -26.50 -11.66 37.72
C ILE A 114 -25.71 -10.66 38.56
N TYR A 115 -24.41 -10.58 38.29
CA TYR A 115 -23.50 -9.63 38.91
C TYR A 115 -23.17 -8.54 37.93
N ILE A 116 -23.31 -7.28 38.35
CA ILE A 116 -22.96 -6.13 37.51
C ILE A 116 -21.46 -5.88 37.62
N ILE A 117 -20.79 -5.92 36.47
CA ILE A 117 -19.36 -5.68 36.35
C ILE A 117 -19.12 -4.18 36.29
N ARG A 118 -19.80 -3.50 35.37
CA ARG A 118 -19.78 -2.05 35.21
C ARG A 118 -20.99 -1.59 34.44
N GLU A 119 -21.35 -0.33 34.65
CA GLU A 119 -22.20 0.41 33.73
C GLU A 119 -21.39 0.88 32.52
N ILE A 120 -22.01 0.82 31.35
CA ILE A 120 -21.44 1.27 30.07
C ILE A 120 -22.01 2.66 29.78
N PRO A 121 -21.18 3.71 29.72
CA PRO A 121 -21.60 5.04 29.27
C PRO A 121 -22.25 4.99 27.89
N TRP A 122 -23.25 5.83 27.65
CA TRP A 122 -24.04 5.76 26.42
C TRP A 122 -23.19 5.97 25.14
N ASP A 123 -22.17 6.83 25.19
CA ASP A 123 -21.24 7.01 24.07
C ASP A 123 -20.43 5.73 23.77
N GLU A 124 -20.20 4.88 24.77
CA GLU A 124 -19.56 3.58 24.61
C GLU A 124 -20.55 2.50 24.14
N VAL A 125 -21.81 2.54 24.59
CA VAL A 125 -22.91 1.70 24.06
C VAL A 125 -23.04 1.89 22.56
N GLU A 126 -23.08 3.16 22.11
CA GLU A 126 -23.13 3.51 20.69
C GLU A 126 -21.92 2.93 19.94
N ARG A 127 -20.71 3.09 20.47
CA ARG A 127 -19.50 2.52 19.84
C ARG A 127 -19.54 1.00 19.72
N ILE A 128 -19.97 0.30 20.77
CA ILE A 128 -20.00 -1.17 20.80
C ILE A 128 -21.08 -1.71 19.85
N VAL A 129 -22.31 -1.18 19.91
CA VAL A 129 -23.39 -1.59 18.99
C VAL A 129 -23.01 -1.31 17.54
N ASN A 130 -22.36 -0.17 17.27
CA ASN A 130 -21.88 0.14 15.93
C ASN A 130 -20.76 -0.80 15.48
N ALA A 131 -19.88 -1.27 16.39
CA ALA A 131 -18.85 -2.24 16.06
C ALA A 131 -19.43 -3.65 15.80
N GLU A 132 -20.42 -4.08 16.57
CA GLU A 132 -21.07 -5.40 16.45
C GLU A 132 -21.88 -5.55 15.15
N LYS A 133 -22.54 -4.47 14.70
CA LYS A 133 -23.25 -4.43 13.42
C LYS A 133 -22.35 -4.52 12.18
N ASN A 134 -21.03 -4.42 12.35
CA ASN A 134 -20.05 -4.45 11.25
C ASN A 134 -19.44 -5.84 11.00
N HIS A 135 -20.09 -6.93 11.44
CA HIS A 135 -19.68 -8.29 11.03
C HIS A 135 -20.19 -8.62 9.62
N PRO A 136 -19.38 -9.21 8.73
CA PRO A 136 -19.69 -9.28 7.31
C PRO A 136 -20.40 -10.57 6.96
N ASP A 137 -21.73 -10.63 7.03
CA ASP A 137 -22.52 -11.73 6.46
C ASP A 137 -23.97 -11.30 6.15
N ASP A 138 -24.18 -10.45 5.16
CA ASP A 138 -25.51 -10.24 4.57
C ASP A 138 -25.45 -9.73 3.13
N GLU A 139 -25.33 -10.70 2.23
CA GLU A 139 -26.00 -10.64 0.93
C GLU A 139 -27.52 -10.51 1.17
N ASN A 140 -28.04 -9.29 1.30
CA ASN A 140 -29.35 -8.88 0.79
C ASN A 140 -29.61 -7.41 1.16
N GLY A 141 -29.79 -6.58 0.14
CA GLY A 141 -29.99 -5.14 0.29
C GLY A 141 -31.25 -4.80 1.06
N ASP A 142 -31.09 -3.89 2.01
CA ASP A 142 -31.99 -2.76 2.17
C ASP A 142 -31.17 -1.55 2.64
N GLU A 143 -31.40 -0.41 1.99
CA GLU A 143 -30.72 0.86 2.24
C GLU A 143 -31.09 1.40 3.63
N CYS A 144 -30.15 1.33 4.58
CA CYS A 144 -30.08 2.29 5.68
C CYS A 144 -28.62 2.62 5.96
N ASP A 145 -28.22 3.79 5.49
CA ASP A 145 -26.96 4.52 5.69
C ASP A 145 -25.99 3.95 6.74
N SER A 146 -25.25 2.90 6.38
CA SER A 146 -23.98 2.63 7.02
C SER A 146 -23.01 3.74 6.59
N GLU A 147 -22.83 4.72 7.49
CA GLU A 147 -21.80 5.74 7.36
C GLU A 147 -20.44 5.04 7.36
N GLY A 148 -19.95 4.67 6.17
CA GLY A 148 -18.73 3.88 6.08
C GLY A 148 -17.54 4.64 6.62
N ILE A 149 -17.06 4.23 7.80
CA ILE A 149 -16.03 4.94 8.55
C ILE A 149 -14.70 4.87 7.81
N ASN A 150 -14.04 6.02 7.66
CA ASN A 150 -12.65 6.09 7.23
C ASN A 150 -11.72 6.00 8.45
N ILE A 151 -10.62 5.25 8.33
CA ILE A 151 -9.55 5.15 9.32
C ILE A 151 -8.34 5.91 8.77
N GLY A 152 -8.00 7.06 9.37
CA GLY A 152 -6.93 7.95 8.92
C GLY A 152 -7.45 9.33 8.50
N GLU A 153 -6.55 10.22 8.11
CA GLU A 153 -6.85 11.64 7.90
C GLU A 153 -7.17 11.98 6.44
N TYR A 154 -7.98 13.03 6.25
CA TYR A 154 -8.26 13.63 4.93
C TYR A 154 -8.83 12.69 3.86
N ASN A 155 -9.53 11.63 4.28
CA ASN A 155 -10.23 10.75 3.35
C ASN A 155 -11.60 11.32 2.95
N THR A 156 -11.95 11.20 1.67
CA THR A 156 -13.27 11.51 1.12
C THR A 156 -13.92 10.22 0.62
N GLY A 157 -15.16 9.95 1.02
CA GLY A 157 -15.89 8.70 0.71
C GLY A 157 -15.98 7.78 1.93
N ARG A 158 -16.15 6.46 1.71
CA ARG A 158 -16.47 5.48 2.76
C ARG A 158 -15.44 4.35 2.87
N TYR A 159 -15.19 3.85 4.08
CA TYR A 159 -14.36 2.65 4.34
C TYR A 159 -12.89 2.71 3.90
N ASN A 160 -12.31 3.90 3.78
CA ASN A 160 -10.88 4.02 3.48
C ASN A 160 -10.03 3.74 4.72
N THR A 161 -8.83 3.19 4.53
CA THR A 161 -7.81 2.99 5.58
C THR A 161 -6.50 3.62 5.12
N GLY A 162 -5.91 4.49 5.94
CA GLY A 162 -4.77 5.35 5.59
C GLY A 162 -5.22 6.78 5.29
N ASP A 163 -4.41 7.57 4.59
CA ASP A 163 -4.62 9.03 4.51
C ASP A 163 -4.84 9.53 3.08
N LEU A 164 -5.55 10.65 2.92
CA LEU A 164 -5.69 11.39 1.65
C LEU A 164 -6.34 10.58 0.50
N ASN A 165 -7.16 9.57 0.81
CA ASN A 165 -7.86 8.81 -0.23
C ASN A 165 -9.17 9.49 -0.65
N VAL A 166 -9.50 9.45 -1.93
CA VAL A 166 -10.76 9.92 -2.51
C VAL A 166 -11.49 8.75 -3.16
N GLY A 167 -12.69 8.42 -2.69
CA GLY A 167 -13.48 7.27 -3.11
C GLY A 167 -13.69 6.30 -1.95
N ASN A 168 -13.94 5.03 -2.22
CA ASN A 168 -14.36 4.06 -1.21
C ASN A 168 -13.44 2.86 -1.10
N ARG A 169 -13.30 2.31 0.11
CA ARG A 169 -12.59 1.06 0.38
C ARG A 169 -11.11 1.06 -0.06
N ASN A 170 -10.47 2.21 -0.13
CA ASN A 170 -9.04 2.28 -0.42
C ASN A 170 -8.20 1.93 0.82
N GLN A 171 -7.03 1.32 0.62
CA GLN A 171 -6.07 0.98 1.66
C GLN A 171 -4.70 1.55 1.30
N GLY A 172 -4.19 2.48 2.10
CA GLY A 172 -2.93 3.18 1.91
C GLY A 172 -3.14 4.68 1.72
N THR A 173 -2.35 5.34 0.88
CA THR A 173 -2.30 6.81 0.83
C THR A 173 -2.54 7.39 -0.55
N CYS A 174 -3.22 8.54 -0.62
CA CYS A 174 -3.38 9.33 -1.84
C CYS A 174 -4.01 8.56 -3.03
N ASN A 175 -4.86 7.56 -2.78
CA ASN A 175 -5.56 6.86 -3.86
C ASN A 175 -6.83 7.62 -4.28
N VAL A 176 -7.12 7.66 -5.57
CA VAL A 176 -8.33 8.27 -6.15
C VAL A 176 -9.11 7.20 -6.92
N GLY A 177 -10.38 7.00 -6.56
CA GLY A 177 -11.23 5.91 -7.04
C GLY A 177 -11.51 4.90 -5.91
N ASP A 178 -11.92 3.67 -6.25
CA ASP A 178 -12.41 2.70 -5.29
C ASP A 178 -11.53 1.44 -5.20
N MET A 179 -11.47 0.85 -4.00
CA MET A 179 -10.84 -0.46 -3.74
C MET A 179 -9.36 -0.55 -4.13
N ASN A 180 -8.62 0.56 -4.15
CA ASN A 180 -7.18 0.53 -4.39
C ASN A 180 -6.42 0.11 -3.13
N ARG A 181 -5.30 -0.59 -3.29
CA ARG A 181 -4.36 -0.91 -2.21
C ARG A 181 -2.95 -0.48 -2.58
N GLY A 182 -2.34 0.36 -1.74
CA GLY A 182 -1.00 0.93 -1.91
C GLY A 182 -1.09 2.45 -1.92
N HIS A 183 -0.26 3.13 -2.72
CA HIS A 183 -0.28 4.60 -2.77
C HIS A 183 -0.35 5.18 -4.18
N GLU A 184 -1.00 6.34 -4.26
CA GLU A 184 -1.06 7.17 -5.47
C GLU A 184 -1.64 6.45 -6.70
N ASN A 185 -2.60 5.55 -6.48
CA ASN A 185 -3.35 4.94 -7.59
C ASN A 185 -4.53 5.82 -7.99
N VAL A 186 -4.79 5.93 -9.29
CA VAL A 186 -5.95 6.63 -9.86
C VAL A 186 -6.78 5.62 -10.67
N GLY A 187 -8.08 5.53 -10.37
CA GLY A 187 -9.00 4.53 -10.91
C GLY A 187 -9.34 3.46 -9.87
N ASN A 188 -9.73 2.24 -10.27
CA ASN A 188 -10.35 1.28 -9.35
C ASN A 188 -9.61 -0.05 -9.25
N CYS A 189 -9.66 -0.67 -8.08
CA CYS A 189 -9.15 -2.01 -7.81
C CYS A 189 -7.65 -2.21 -8.13
N ASN A 190 -6.83 -1.16 -8.12
CA ASN A 190 -5.40 -1.30 -8.33
C ASN A 190 -4.72 -1.80 -7.05
N ARG A 191 -3.68 -2.62 -7.21
CA ARG A 191 -2.81 -3.08 -6.13
C ARG A 191 -1.37 -2.70 -6.45
N GLY A 192 -0.69 -2.11 -5.48
CA GLY A 192 0.65 -1.53 -5.65
C GLY A 192 0.55 -0.02 -5.80
N ASN A 193 1.44 0.62 -6.57
CA ASN A 193 1.66 2.06 -6.43
C ASN A 193 1.71 2.79 -7.78
N PHE A 194 1.24 4.04 -7.81
CA PHE A 194 1.32 4.90 -8.99
C PHE A 194 0.67 4.30 -10.26
N ASN A 195 -0.40 3.50 -10.10
CA ASN A 195 -1.12 2.99 -11.25
C ASN A 195 -2.25 3.95 -11.66
N THR A 196 -2.46 4.11 -12.97
CA THR A 196 -3.60 4.85 -13.53
C THR A 196 -4.48 3.90 -14.35
N GLY A 197 -5.78 3.90 -14.12
CA GLY A 197 -6.75 2.97 -14.72
C GLY A 197 -7.22 1.92 -13.72
N ASN A 198 -7.54 0.71 -14.17
CA ASN A 198 -8.28 -0.25 -13.34
C ASN A 198 -7.58 -1.62 -13.21
N LYS A 199 -7.71 -2.26 -12.05
CA LYS A 199 -7.29 -3.65 -11.82
C LYS A 199 -5.81 -3.94 -12.10
N ASN A 200 -4.95 -2.93 -12.08
CA ASN A 200 -3.51 -3.14 -12.26
C ASN A 200 -2.89 -3.70 -10.98
N ASN A 201 -1.89 -4.56 -11.13
CA ASN A 201 -1.14 -5.14 -10.02
C ASN A 201 0.36 -4.90 -10.21
N GLY A 202 0.96 -4.11 -9.32
CA GLY A 202 2.36 -3.67 -9.37
C GLY A 202 2.44 -2.15 -9.42
N SER A 203 3.38 -1.59 -10.19
CA SER A 203 3.65 -0.16 -10.12
C SER A 203 3.80 0.54 -11.46
N TRP A 204 3.38 1.80 -11.54
CA TRP A 204 3.54 2.63 -12.74
C TRP A 204 2.85 2.08 -13.99
N ASN A 205 1.74 1.35 -13.83
CA ASN A 205 0.97 0.87 -14.98
C ASN A 205 -0.12 1.88 -15.35
N THR A 206 -0.35 2.05 -16.65
CA THR A 206 -1.43 2.87 -17.21
C THR A 206 -2.33 2.00 -18.08
N GLY A 207 -3.64 1.99 -17.80
CA GLY A 207 -4.65 1.19 -18.49
C GLY A 207 -5.29 0.15 -17.57
N GLU A 208 -5.65 -1.02 -18.10
CA GLU A 208 -6.43 -2.01 -17.37
C GLU A 208 -5.75 -3.38 -17.23
N SER A 209 -5.88 -3.97 -16.04
CA SER A 209 -5.51 -5.37 -15.77
C SER A 209 -4.05 -5.73 -16.07
N ASN A 210 -3.14 -4.75 -15.99
CA ASN A 210 -1.70 -5.02 -16.17
C ASN A 210 -1.11 -5.63 -14.90
N THR A 211 -0.11 -6.49 -15.05
CA THR A 211 0.69 -7.05 -13.95
C THR A 211 2.17 -6.76 -14.15
N GLY A 212 2.85 -6.27 -13.12
CA GLY A 212 4.27 -5.89 -13.18
C GLY A 212 4.42 -4.37 -13.13
N GLY A 213 5.24 -3.77 -13.99
CA GLY A 213 5.41 -2.32 -13.93
C GLY A 213 5.76 -1.60 -15.22
N PHE A 214 5.49 -0.29 -15.25
CA PHE A 214 5.72 0.56 -16.41
C PHE A 214 4.98 0.10 -17.68
N ASN A 215 3.86 -0.63 -17.55
CA ASN A 215 3.09 -1.05 -18.71
C ASN A 215 2.06 0.01 -19.09
N THR A 216 1.90 0.26 -20.39
CA THR A 216 0.87 1.15 -20.95
C THR A 216 -0.03 0.35 -21.90
N GLY A 217 -1.35 0.44 -21.70
CA GLY A 217 -2.37 -0.34 -22.41
C GLY A 217 -2.98 -1.39 -21.49
N ASN A 218 -3.50 -2.50 -22.03
CA ASN A 218 -4.34 -3.42 -21.26
C ASN A 218 -3.82 -4.87 -21.24
N GLY A 219 -3.94 -5.53 -20.10
CA GLY A 219 -3.69 -6.98 -19.97
C GLY A 219 -2.22 -7.39 -20.13
N ASN A 220 -1.28 -6.45 -20.03
CA ASN A 220 0.15 -6.77 -20.16
C ASN A 220 0.69 -7.41 -18.88
N LYS A 221 1.65 -8.33 -19.02
CA LYS A 221 2.34 -8.98 -17.90
C LYS A 221 3.84 -8.87 -18.08
N GLY A 222 4.51 -8.18 -17.16
CA GLY A 222 5.96 -7.96 -17.15
C GLY A 222 6.32 -6.49 -16.97
N MET A 223 7.43 -6.06 -17.58
CA MET A 223 7.95 -4.69 -17.40
C MET A 223 8.00 -3.92 -18.71
N GLY A 224 7.51 -2.68 -18.71
CA GLY A 224 7.76 -1.72 -19.79
C GLY A 224 7.09 -2.06 -21.13
N ASN A 225 5.95 -2.76 -21.13
CA ASN A 225 5.22 -3.05 -22.37
C ASN A 225 4.33 -1.86 -22.78
N SER A 226 4.18 -1.63 -24.09
CA SER A 226 3.26 -0.65 -24.66
C SER A 226 2.35 -1.31 -25.70
N GLY A 227 1.04 -1.23 -25.50
CA GLY A 227 0.01 -1.94 -26.29
C GLY A 227 -0.74 -2.94 -25.40
N ASN A 228 -1.29 -4.02 -25.96
CA ASN A 228 -2.19 -4.91 -25.21
C ASN A 228 -1.76 -6.37 -25.22
N TRP A 229 -2.06 -7.08 -24.13
CA TRP A 229 -1.92 -8.54 -24.01
C TRP A 229 -0.50 -9.07 -24.26
N ASN A 230 0.52 -8.25 -24.00
CA ASN A 230 1.90 -8.70 -24.08
C ASN A 230 2.30 -9.43 -22.81
N VAL A 231 3.03 -10.53 -22.94
CA VAL A 231 3.67 -11.27 -21.86
C VAL A 231 5.17 -11.28 -22.09
N GLY A 232 5.92 -10.85 -21.08
CA GLY A 232 7.36 -10.57 -21.18
C GLY A 232 7.63 -9.09 -20.94
N SER A 233 8.81 -8.61 -21.32
CA SER A 233 9.22 -7.24 -21.03
C SER A 233 9.63 -6.47 -22.28
N TYR A 234 9.37 -5.17 -22.27
CA TYR A 234 9.77 -4.22 -23.31
C TYR A 234 9.20 -4.54 -24.69
N ASN A 235 7.95 -5.02 -24.76
CA ASN A 235 7.25 -5.21 -26.03
C ASN A 235 6.48 -3.96 -26.44
N ILE A 236 6.42 -3.71 -27.74
CA ILE A 236 5.62 -2.66 -28.37
C ILE A 236 4.66 -3.33 -29.37
N GLY A 237 3.37 -3.04 -29.27
CA GLY A 237 2.31 -3.67 -30.08
C GLY A 237 1.48 -4.64 -29.24
N ASP A 238 0.90 -5.67 -29.85
CA ASP A 238 -0.14 -6.48 -29.20
C ASP A 238 0.14 -7.99 -29.24
N TRP A 239 -0.27 -8.73 -28.20
CA TRP A 239 -0.23 -10.20 -28.18
C TRP A 239 1.16 -10.84 -28.29
N ASN A 240 2.24 -10.13 -27.99
CA ASN A 240 3.57 -10.73 -27.98
C ASN A 240 3.76 -11.60 -26.73
N GLN A 241 4.28 -12.82 -26.88
CA GLN A 241 4.57 -13.78 -25.81
C GLN A 241 6.09 -13.96 -25.60
N THR A 242 6.85 -12.89 -25.79
CA THR A 242 8.32 -12.85 -25.71
C THR A 242 8.76 -11.51 -25.10
N SER A 243 10.05 -11.19 -25.11
CA SER A 243 10.56 -9.86 -24.71
C SER A 243 11.21 -9.14 -25.88
N TYR A 244 11.29 -7.81 -25.79
CA TYR A 244 11.92 -6.94 -26.79
C TYR A 244 11.31 -7.06 -28.20
N SER A 245 10.02 -7.38 -28.30
CA SER A 245 9.32 -7.47 -29.58
C SER A 245 8.69 -6.14 -29.98
N THR A 246 8.70 -5.83 -31.27
CA THR A 246 7.86 -4.78 -31.87
C THR A 246 6.98 -5.41 -32.93
N GLY A 247 5.66 -5.31 -32.78
CA GLY A 247 4.68 -5.90 -33.70
C GLY A 247 3.60 -6.68 -32.95
N ALA A 248 3.00 -7.67 -33.62
CA ALA A 248 1.95 -8.48 -33.03
C ALA A 248 2.18 -9.99 -33.18
N PHE A 249 1.69 -10.77 -32.21
CA PHE A 249 1.70 -12.24 -32.21
C PHE A 249 3.09 -12.90 -32.28
N ASN A 250 4.13 -12.25 -31.74
CA ASN A 250 5.47 -12.85 -31.69
C ASN A 250 5.62 -13.78 -30.48
N THR A 251 6.01 -15.03 -30.72
CA THR A 251 6.28 -16.04 -29.67
C THR A 251 7.78 -16.27 -29.43
N GLU A 252 8.63 -15.78 -30.32
CA GLU A 252 10.08 -15.86 -30.23
C GLU A 252 10.67 -14.45 -30.27
N MET A 253 11.80 -14.23 -29.58
CA MET A 253 12.44 -12.92 -29.56
C MET A 253 12.87 -12.53 -30.99
N PRO A 254 12.37 -11.41 -31.55
CA PRO A 254 12.71 -11.03 -32.90
C PRO A 254 14.21 -10.75 -33.06
N LYS A 255 14.74 -11.16 -34.21
CA LYS A 255 16.06 -10.75 -34.66
C LYS A 255 16.06 -9.28 -35.03
N ILE A 256 17.14 -8.58 -34.73
CA ILE A 256 17.28 -7.15 -35.01
C ILE A 256 17.90 -6.91 -36.39
N THR A 257 17.62 -5.72 -36.91
CA THR A 257 18.34 -5.18 -38.06
C THR A 257 19.60 -4.50 -37.56
N LEU A 258 20.74 -4.81 -38.19
CA LEU A 258 22.01 -4.15 -37.97
C LEU A 258 22.49 -3.62 -39.32
N PHE A 259 22.91 -2.35 -39.35
CA PHE A 259 23.35 -1.67 -40.58
C PHE A 259 22.32 -1.76 -41.73
N ASN A 260 21.05 -1.49 -41.40
CA ASN A 260 19.91 -1.49 -42.33
C ASN A 260 19.65 -2.84 -43.04
N LYS A 261 20.24 -3.95 -42.55
CA LYS A 261 20.05 -5.31 -43.07
C LYS A 261 19.62 -6.28 -41.96
N PRO A 262 18.82 -7.31 -42.26
CA PRO A 262 18.50 -8.35 -41.30
C PRO A 262 19.77 -9.00 -40.74
N SER A 263 19.80 -9.25 -39.43
CA SER A 263 20.87 -10.01 -38.79
C SER A 263 20.32 -11.29 -38.16
N ASN A 264 21.21 -12.19 -37.73
CA ASN A 264 20.82 -13.35 -36.93
C ASN A 264 20.82 -13.09 -35.42
N MET A 265 21.17 -11.88 -34.98
CA MET A 265 21.22 -11.51 -33.56
C MET A 265 19.86 -11.02 -33.09
N THR A 266 19.51 -11.35 -31.86
CA THR A 266 18.41 -10.77 -31.09
C THR A 266 18.85 -9.46 -30.43
N GLY A 267 17.88 -8.67 -29.96
CA GLY A 267 18.17 -7.43 -29.22
C GLY A 267 18.91 -7.67 -27.90
N LEU A 268 18.69 -8.84 -27.27
CA LEU A 268 19.38 -9.21 -26.03
C LEU A 268 20.85 -9.55 -26.30
N GLU A 269 21.12 -10.36 -27.33
CA GLU A 269 22.49 -10.68 -27.74
C GLU A 269 23.28 -9.43 -28.12
N TRP A 270 22.64 -8.47 -28.81
CA TRP A 270 23.26 -7.17 -29.09
C TRP A 270 23.62 -6.41 -27.81
N LYS A 271 22.67 -6.29 -26.86
CA LYS A 271 22.90 -5.60 -25.58
C LYS A 271 24.05 -6.21 -24.76
N MET A 272 24.26 -7.52 -24.88
CA MET A 272 25.28 -8.26 -24.15
C MET A 272 26.58 -8.46 -24.95
N SER A 273 26.64 -7.98 -26.19
CA SER A 273 27.81 -8.16 -27.06
C SER A 273 29.01 -7.31 -26.62
N ALA A 274 30.23 -7.82 -26.83
CA ALA A 274 31.47 -7.08 -26.56
C ALA A 274 31.50 -5.75 -27.32
N ALA A 275 31.13 -5.76 -28.61
CA ALA A 275 31.02 -4.57 -29.43
C ALA A 275 30.11 -3.49 -28.81
N LYS A 276 28.93 -3.86 -28.29
CA LYS A 276 28.03 -2.90 -27.63
C LYS A 276 28.63 -2.32 -26.36
N VAL A 277 29.30 -3.15 -25.55
CA VAL A 277 29.98 -2.70 -24.33
C VAL A 277 31.09 -1.70 -24.67
N ILE A 278 31.89 -1.97 -25.69
CA ILE A 278 32.95 -1.06 -26.15
C ILE A 278 32.33 0.25 -26.64
N LEU A 279 31.29 0.21 -27.48
CA LEU A 279 30.61 1.41 -28.01
C LEU A 279 29.99 2.29 -26.91
N ASP A 280 29.56 1.72 -25.78
CA ASP A 280 29.05 2.51 -24.64
C ASP A 280 30.14 3.31 -23.91
N THR A 281 31.42 3.02 -24.19
CA THR A 281 32.56 3.80 -23.67
C THR A 281 32.86 5.05 -24.49
N ILE A 282 32.16 5.26 -25.63
CA ILE A 282 32.35 6.47 -26.46
C ILE A 282 32.07 7.72 -25.60
N PRO A 283 33.04 8.63 -25.46
CA PRO A 283 32.89 9.81 -24.62
C PRO A 283 31.82 10.76 -25.16
N VAL A 284 30.76 10.96 -24.36
CA VAL A 284 29.60 11.81 -24.73
C VAL A 284 29.85 13.31 -24.55
N ARG A 285 30.74 13.71 -23.64
CA ARG A 285 31.26 15.09 -23.45
C ARG A 285 32.66 15.03 -22.84
N GLY A 286 33.59 15.80 -23.39
CA GLY A 286 34.95 15.92 -22.87
C GLY A 286 35.34 17.39 -22.85
N ASN A 287 35.51 17.94 -21.65
CA ASN A 287 36.23 19.18 -21.46
C ASN A 287 37.65 18.78 -21.06
N GLU A 288 38.65 19.21 -21.82
CA GLU A 288 40.05 18.97 -21.49
C GLU A 288 40.68 20.29 -21.06
N TRP A 289 41.38 20.28 -19.93
CA TRP A 289 42.20 21.43 -19.55
C TRP A 289 43.48 21.43 -20.37
N ILE A 290 43.72 22.49 -21.14
CA ILE A 290 44.92 22.66 -21.94
C ILE A 290 45.85 23.65 -21.22
N PRO A 291 46.97 23.18 -20.63
CA PRO A 291 47.93 24.07 -19.99
C PRO A 291 48.57 25.02 -21.02
N LYS A 292 48.95 26.23 -20.59
CA LYS A 292 49.59 27.27 -21.40
C LYS A 292 50.75 26.78 -22.27
N LYS A 293 51.51 25.78 -21.79
CA LYS A 293 52.64 25.17 -22.50
C LYS A 293 52.23 24.46 -23.80
N TYR A 294 51.00 23.94 -23.85
CA TYR A 294 50.49 23.11 -24.95
C TYR A 294 49.47 23.83 -25.85
N MET A 295 49.19 25.11 -25.57
CA MET A 295 48.29 25.91 -26.41
C MET A 295 48.95 26.31 -27.73
N THR A 296 48.20 26.19 -28.82
CA THR A 296 48.56 26.72 -30.14
C THR A 296 48.45 28.25 -30.18
N GLU A 297 49.09 28.90 -31.17
CA GLU A 297 49.01 30.36 -31.32
C GLU A 297 47.58 30.86 -31.60
N THR A 298 46.77 30.06 -32.32
CA THR A 298 45.34 30.32 -32.53
C THR A 298 44.56 30.28 -31.22
N GLU A 299 44.76 29.24 -30.40
CA GLU A 299 44.08 29.12 -29.10
C GLU A 299 44.50 30.21 -28.12
N LYS A 300 45.79 30.63 -28.13
CA LYS A 300 46.27 31.78 -27.33
C LYS A 300 45.61 33.10 -27.74
N LYS A 301 45.28 33.25 -29.02
CA LYS A 301 44.60 34.43 -29.56
C LYS A 301 43.11 34.44 -29.21
N GLU A 302 42.46 33.27 -29.24
CA GLU A 302 41.03 33.11 -28.93
C GLU A 302 40.74 33.12 -27.41
N HIS A 303 41.70 32.71 -26.59
CA HIS A 303 41.55 32.61 -25.13
C HIS A 303 42.60 33.43 -24.37
N PRO A 304 42.66 34.77 -24.50
CA PRO A 304 43.75 35.60 -23.96
C PRO A 304 43.90 35.55 -22.43
N THR A 305 42.88 35.10 -21.69
CA THR A 305 42.90 34.88 -20.24
C THR A 305 43.86 33.76 -19.80
N TYR A 306 44.36 32.94 -20.74
CA TYR A 306 45.34 31.88 -20.46
C TYR A 306 46.63 32.38 -19.77
N LYS A 307 46.97 33.66 -19.93
CA LYS A 307 48.16 34.27 -19.32
C LYS A 307 48.05 34.32 -17.80
N THR A 308 46.85 34.56 -17.27
CA THR A 308 46.55 34.63 -15.84
C THR A 308 46.08 33.29 -15.29
N GLU A 309 45.35 32.51 -16.08
CA GLU A 309 44.76 31.23 -15.67
C GLU A 309 45.70 30.03 -15.86
N GLY A 310 46.82 30.20 -16.56
CA GLY A 310 47.80 29.14 -16.79
C GLY A 310 47.39 28.11 -17.85
N GLY A 311 46.28 28.33 -18.55
CA GLY A 311 45.71 27.44 -19.57
C GLY A 311 44.29 27.86 -19.93
N PHE A 312 43.55 26.98 -20.61
CA PHE A 312 42.11 27.15 -20.83
C PHE A 312 41.40 25.79 -20.88
N LEU A 313 40.10 25.78 -20.61
CA LEU A 313 39.27 24.59 -20.73
C LEU A 313 38.75 24.47 -22.16
N LYS A 314 39.24 23.48 -22.91
CA LYS A 314 38.80 23.20 -24.28
C LYS A 314 37.61 22.24 -24.24
N SER A 315 36.45 22.72 -24.68
CA SER A 315 35.27 21.89 -24.90
C SER A 315 35.34 21.29 -26.29
N PHE A 316 35.46 19.97 -26.37
CA PHE A 316 35.40 19.27 -27.65
C PHE A 316 33.94 18.96 -28.03
N ARG A 317 33.65 19.05 -29.32
CA ARG A 317 32.38 18.54 -29.86
C ARG A 317 32.36 17.02 -29.71
N ARG A 318 31.18 16.44 -29.48
CA ARG A 318 30.96 14.98 -29.32
C ARG A 318 31.70 14.15 -30.38
N LEU A 319 31.75 14.63 -31.63
CA LEU A 319 32.36 13.91 -32.76
C LEU A 319 33.90 13.85 -32.71
N GLU A 320 34.57 14.92 -32.27
CA GLU A 320 36.05 14.95 -32.19
C GLU A 320 36.56 13.99 -31.11
N ASN A 321 35.85 13.92 -29.98
CA ASN A 321 36.17 12.97 -28.90
C ASN A 321 35.94 11.52 -29.34
N ALA A 322 34.90 11.27 -30.13
CA ALA A 322 34.61 9.94 -30.64
C ALA A 322 35.70 9.43 -31.60
N GLN A 323 36.21 10.29 -32.50
CA GLN A 323 37.31 9.89 -33.40
C GLN A 323 38.62 9.64 -32.63
N ARG A 324 38.96 10.50 -31.66
CA ARG A 324 40.15 10.30 -30.84
C ARG A 324 40.06 8.99 -30.03
N TRP A 325 38.91 8.74 -29.41
CA TRP A 325 38.61 7.48 -28.73
C TRP A 325 38.83 6.28 -29.65
N TRP A 326 38.32 6.33 -30.88
CA TRP A 326 38.54 5.25 -31.85
C TRP A 326 40.01 5.06 -32.19
N ASN A 327 40.76 6.14 -32.40
CA ASN A 327 42.18 6.06 -32.75
C ASN A 327 43.01 5.41 -31.62
N GLU A 328 42.66 5.70 -30.36
CA GLU A 328 43.31 5.18 -29.16
C GLU A 328 42.83 3.76 -28.77
N LEU A 329 41.75 3.28 -29.38
CA LEU A 329 41.17 1.96 -29.09
C LEU A 329 42.12 0.82 -29.54
N PRO A 330 42.33 -0.23 -28.72
CA PRO A 330 43.12 -1.40 -29.12
C PRO A 330 42.60 -2.04 -30.41
N ASP A 331 43.50 -2.63 -31.19
CA ASP A 331 43.11 -3.23 -32.47
C ASP A 331 42.13 -4.40 -32.30
N GLU A 332 42.26 -5.18 -31.22
CA GLU A 332 41.32 -6.26 -30.87
C GLU A 332 39.89 -5.71 -30.69
N ASP A 333 39.73 -4.63 -29.92
CA ASP A 333 38.44 -3.96 -29.71
C ASP A 333 37.88 -3.34 -30.99
N LYS A 334 38.75 -2.79 -31.85
CA LYS A 334 38.35 -2.34 -33.19
C LYS A 334 37.84 -3.50 -34.04
N GLN A 335 38.45 -4.69 -33.95
CA GLN A 335 37.98 -5.87 -34.67
C GLN A 335 36.64 -6.37 -34.12
N GLU A 336 36.40 -6.31 -32.81
CA GLU A 336 35.09 -6.63 -32.22
C GLU A 336 33.98 -5.73 -32.79
N ILE A 337 34.24 -4.42 -32.93
CA ILE A 337 33.28 -3.49 -33.54
C ILE A 337 33.13 -3.75 -35.04
N LYS A 338 34.23 -4.00 -35.77
CA LYS A 338 34.17 -4.35 -37.21
C LYS A 338 33.51 -5.71 -37.45
N GLY A 339 33.47 -6.57 -36.44
CA GLY A 339 32.84 -7.89 -36.45
C GLY A 339 31.32 -7.88 -36.24
N ILE A 340 30.71 -6.71 -35.98
CA ILE A 340 29.25 -6.60 -35.86
C ILE A 340 28.59 -7.11 -37.16
N PRO A 341 27.53 -7.92 -37.11
CA PRO A 341 26.85 -8.39 -38.32
C PRO A 341 26.43 -7.24 -39.23
N ASN A 342 26.68 -7.42 -40.53
CA ASN A 342 26.42 -6.44 -41.59
C ASN A 342 27.21 -5.13 -41.47
N PHE A 343 28.32 -5.10 -40.70
CA PHE A 343 29.11 -3.88 -40.50
C PHE A 343 29.36 -3.13 -41.82
N ASP A 344 29.03 -1.84 -41.79
CA ASP A 344 29.17 -0.92 -42.91
C ASP A 344 29.81 0.36 -42.38
N ALA A 345 30.99 0.68 -42.87
CA ALA A 345 31.81 1.80 -42.39
C ALA A 345 31.13 3.16 -42.61
N ASP A 346 30.39 3.31 -43.71
CA ASP A 346 29.72 4.57 -44.04
C ASP A 346 28.51 4.78 -43.14
N ILE A 347 27.70 3.74 -42.92
CA ILE A 347 26.59 3.79 -41.96
C ILE A 347 27.11 3.97 -40.54
N PHE A 348 28.20 3.28 -40.17
CA PHE A 348 28.83 3.46 -38.85
C PHE A 348 29.24 4.92 -38.62
N PHE A 349 29.87 5.53 -39.63
CA PHE A 349 30.23 6.94 -39.58
C PHE A 349 28.98 7.84 -39.50
N GLN A 350 27.93 7.57 -40.25
CA GLN A 350 26.70 8.37 -40.18
C GLN A 350 26.07 8.35 -38.77
N CYS A 351 26.16 7.21 -38.08
CA CYS A 351 25.61 7.05 -36.73
C CYS A 351 26.52 7.61 -35.63
N THR A 352 27.84 7.47 -35.75
CA THR A 352 28.80 7.74 -34.67
C THR A 352 29.70 8.95 -34.92
N GLY A 353 29.88 9.33 -36.19
CA GLY A 353 30.88 10.29 -36.66
C GLY A 353 32.31 9.76 -36.69
N ILE A 354 32.51 8.46 -36.49
CA ILE A 354 33.83 7.82 -36.45
C ILE A 354 34.17 7.23 -37.82
N ARG A 355 35.34 7.63 -38.32
CA ARG A 355 36.02 7.09 -39.50
C ARG A 355 36.84 5.87 -39.08
N VAL A 356 36.69 4.78 -39.83
CA VAL A 356 37.23 3.44 -39.50
C VAL A 356 38.19 2.90 -40.56
N ASP A 357 38.47 3.72 -41.57
CA ASP A 357 39.40 3.52 -42.68
C ASP A 357 40.86 3.40 -42.24
#